data_AF-A0A9E4UJ34-F1
#
_entry.id   AF-A0A9E4UJ34-F1
#
_cell.length_a   1.000
_cell.length_b   1.000
_cell.length_c   1.000
_cell.angle_alpha   90.00
_cell.angle_beta   90.00
_cell.angle_gamma   90.00
#
_symmetry.space_group_name_H-M   'P 1'
#
loop_
_entity.id
_entity.type
_entity.pdbx_description
1 polymer ?
#
loop_
_entity_poly.entity_id
_entity_poly.type
_entity_poly.pdbx_seq_one_letter_code
_entity_poly.pdbx_strand_id
1 'polypeptide(L)' 'TPLFAIASAIVTETGGILSHTAITAREYKLPAVLAVPGATRLLKDGQLVEVDGTAGTVRVVG' A
#
# COMPACT_ATOMS: atom_id res chain seq x y z
N THR A 1 -4.10 -14.78 1.87
CA THR A 1 -3.01 -13.80 1.68
C THR A 1 -2.24 -13.61 2.98
N PRO A 2 -1.29 -14.51 3.32
CA PRO A 2 -0.59 -14.47 4.60
C PRO A 2 0.25 -13.21 4.82
N LEU A 3 0.71 -12.58 3.73
CA LEU A 3 1.54 -11.36 3.77
C LEU A 3 0.81 -10.17 4.40
N PHE A 4 -0.52 -10.08 4.29
CA PHE A 4 -1.28 -8.96 4.85
C PHE A 4 -1.28 -9.00 6.38
N ALA A 5 -1.21 -10.19 6.98
CA ALA A 5 -1.19 -10.33 8.43
C ALA A 5 0.09 -9.78 9.09
N ILE A 6 1.17 -9.63 8.30
CA ILE A 6 2.48 -9.16 8.78
C ILE A 6 2.90 -7.83 8.15
N ALA A 7 2.09 -7.25 7.26
CA ALA A 7 2.39 -6.00 6.60
C ALA A 7 1.90 -4.81 7.45
N SER A 8 2.67 -3.71 7.45
CA SER A 8 2.26 -2.46 8.11
C SER A 8 1.44 -1.53 7.20
N ALA A 9 1.58 -1.67 5.89
CA ALA A 9 0.89 -0.88 4.87
C ALA A 9 0.90 -1.60 3.52
N ILE A 10 0.03 -1.17 2.60
CA ILE A 10 -0.08 -1.76 1.26
C ILE A 10 -0.01 -0.66 0.20
N VAL A 11 0.84 -0.84 -0.81
CA VAL A 11 0.89 0.02 -2.00
C VAL A 11 0.80 -0.86 -3.24
N THR A 12 -0.10 -0.55 -4.18
CA THR A 12 -0.24 -1.31 -5.42
C THR A 12 -0.30 -0.42 -6.65
N GLU A 13 0.22 -0.93 -7.77
CA GLU A 13 0.18 -0.23 -9.06
C GLU A 13 -1.19 -0.36 -9.75
N THR A 14 -1.98 -1.35 -9.35
CA THR A 14 -3.27 -1.67 -9.94
C THR A 14 -4.34 -1.87 -8.86
N GLY A 15 -5.59 -1.87 -9.29
CA GLY A 15 -6.75 -2.04 -8.42
C GLY A 15 -7.42 -0.72 -8.05
N GLY A 16 -8.72 -0.79 -7.75
CA GLY A 16 -9.53 0.34 -7.29
C GLY A 16 -10.08 0.13 -5.89
N ILE A 17 -10.93 1.05 -5.46
CA ILE A 17 -11.53 1.08 -4.11
C ILE A 17 -12.34 -0.18 -3.73
N LEU A 18 -12.82 -0.94 -4.73
CA LEU A 18 -13.57 -2.18 -4.56
C LEU A 18 -12.76 -3.44 -4.87
N SER A 19 -11.46 -3.31 -5.10
CA SER A 19 -10.60 -4.46 -5.43
C SER A 19 -10.41 -5.39 -4.23
N HIS A 20 -10.05 -6.65 -4.49
CA HIS A 20 -9.72 -7.62 -3.44
C HIS A 20 -8.69 -7.04 -2.45
N THR A 21 -7.62 -6.41 -2.95
CA THR A 21 -6.61 -5.73 -2.15
C THR A 21 -7.23 -4.66 -1.25
N ALA A 22 -8.14 -3.83 -1.77
CA ALA A 22 -8.80 -2.77 -1.00
C ALA A 22 -9.67 -3.31 0.14
N ILE A 23 -10.44 -4.36 -0.15
CA ILE A 23 -11.33 -4.99 0.82
C ILE A 23 -10.49 -5.65 1.92
N THR A 24 -9.52 -6.48 1.53
CA THR A 24 -8.66 -7.16 2.49
C THR A 24 -7.84 -6.15 3.32
N ALA A 25 -7.30 -5.08 2.75
CA ALA A 25 -6.61 -4.05 3.52
C ALA A 25 -7.48 -3.46 4.65
N ARG A 26 -8.77 -3.21 4.36
CA ARG A 26 -9.74 -2.69 5.35
C ARG A 26 -10.05 -3.69 6.45
N GLU A 27 -10.20 -4.96 6.11
CA GLU A 27 -10.42 -6.04 7.10
C GLU A 27 -9.25 -6.15 8.07
N TYR A 28 -8.02 -6.04 7.56
CA TYR A 28 -6.80 -6.04 8.37
C TYR A 28 -6.47 -4.67 9.00
N LYS A 29 -7.31 -3.65 8.78
CA LYS A 29 -7.12 -2.27 9.26
C LYS A 29 -5.77 -1.66 8.86
N LEU A 30 -5.29 -2.00 7.67
CA LEU A 30 -4.03 -1.51 7.14
C LEU A 30 -4.25 -0.26 6.27
N PRO A 31 -3.38 0.75 6.38
CA PRO A 31 -3.34 1.83 5.40
C PRO A 31 -2.98 1.26 4.03
N ALA A 32 -3.75 1.64 3.00
CA ALA A 32 -3.54 1.18 1.64
C ALA A 32 -3.69 2.30 0.63
N VAL A 33 -2.73 2.40 -0.29
CA VAL A 33 -2.78 3.30 -1.45
C VAL A 33 -2.72 2.45 -2.71
N LEU A 34 -3.77 2.56 -3.54
CA LEU A 34 -3.95 1.71 -4.72
C LEU A 34 -3.81 2.55 -5.98
N ALA A 35 -3.57 1.89 -7.11
CA ALA A 35 -3.38 2.54 -8.41
C ALA A 35 -2.27 3.61 -8.40
N VAL A 36 -1.09 3.27 -7.88
CA VAL A 36 0.12 4.10 -7.89
C VAL A 36 1.05 3.62 -9.03
N PRO A 37 0.99 4.19 -10.24
CA PRO A 37 1.76 3.68 -11.37
C PRO A 37 3.26 3.80 -11.12
N GLY A 38 4.01 2.73 -11.39
CA GLY A 38 5.46 2.70 -11.20
C GLY A 38 5.91 2.52 -9.75
N ALA A 39 5.00 2.27 -8.79
CA ALA A 39 5.35 2.14 -7.38
C ALA A 39 6.45 1.09 -7.13
N THR A 40 6.40 -0.05 -7.81
CA THR A 40 7.38 -1.14 -7.64
C THR A 40 8.76 -0.79 -8.20
N ARG A 41 8.84 0.20 -9.09
CA ARG A 41 10.10 0.73 -9.64
C ARG A 41 10.64 1.91 -8.81
N LEU A 42 9.75 2.73 -8.27
CA LEU A 42 10.08 3.93 -7.51
C LEU A 42 10.47 3.61 -6.06
N LEU A 43 9.77 2.66 -5.43
CA LEU A 43 10.08 2.17 -4.10
C LEU A 43 11.06 1.01 -4.20
N LYS A 44 12.08 0.99 -3.35
CA LYS A 44 13.09 -0.06 -3.32
C LYS A 44 13.04 -0.81 -2.00
N ASP A 45 13.45 -2.08 -2.03
CA ASP A 45 13.55 -2.91 -0.84
C ASP A 45 14.49 -2.27 0.20
N GLY A 46 14.09 -2.36 1.48
CA GLY A 46 14.81 -1.77 2.60
C GLY A 46 14.62 -0.27 2.77
N GLN A 47 13.89 0.40 1.88
CA GLN A 47 13.58 1.82 2.01
C GLN A 47 12.48 2.05 3.05
N LEU A 48 12.65 3.06 3.90
CA LEU A 48 11.61 3.47 4.82
C LEU A 48 10.60 4.37 4.08
N VAL A 49 9.31 4.07 4.21
CA VAL A 49 8.24 4.73 3.46
C VAL A 49 7.09 5.04 4.41
N GLU A 50 6.57 6.26 4.33
CA GLU A 50 5.33 6.68 4.95
C GLU A 50 4.17 6.45 3.97
N VAL A 51 3.12 5.79 4.45
CA VAL A 51 1.92 5.48 3.66
C VAL A 51 0.71 6.06 4.37
N ASP A 52 0.04 7.02 3.72
CA ASP A 52 -1.22 7.59 4.19
C ASP A 52 -2.35 7.10 3.30
N GLY A 53 -3.11 6.13 3.80
CA GLY A 53 -4.29 5.57 3.11
C GLY A 53 -5.51 6.51 3.07
N THR A 54 -5.53 7.58 3.86
CA THR A 54 -6.61 8.58 3.88
C THR A 54 -6.35 9.65 2.83
N ALA A 55 -5.13 10.21 2.82
CA ALA A 55 -4.72 11.20 1.83
C ALA A 55 -4.38 10.56 0.46
N GLY A 56 -4.15 9.24 0.42
CA GLY A 56 -3.77 8.54 -0.80
C GLY A 56 -2.33 8.81 -1.22
N THR A 57 -1.44 9.08 -0.26
CA THR A 57 -0.05 9.48 -0.54
C THR A 57 0.96 8.48 -0.01
N VAL A 58 2.05 8.32 -0.76
CA VAL A 58 3.20 7.49 -0.38
C VAL A 58 4.45 8.34 -0.48
N ARG A 59 5.27 8.37 0.57
CA ARG A 59 6.47 9.22 0.65
C ARG A 59 7.66 8.44 1.18
N VAL A 60 8.83 8.68 0.60
CA VAL A 60 10.09 8.15 1.12
C VAL A 60 10.48 8.99 2.33
N VAL A 61 10.71 8.34 3.46
CA VAL A 61 11.24 8.97 4.67
C VAL A 61 12.70 8.55 4.81
N GLY A 62 13.58 9.55 4.83
CA GLY A 62 15.03 9.39 5.02
C GLY A 62 15.42 9.64 6.45
#